data_AF-A0A946BCD6-F1
#
_entry.id   AF-A0A946BCD6-F1
#
_cell.length_a   1.000
_cell.length_b   1.000
_cell.length_c   1.000
_cell.angle_alpha   90.00
_cell.angle_beta   90.00
_cell.angle_gamma   90.00
#
_symmetry.space_group_name_H-M   'P 1'
#
loop_
_entity.id
_entity.type
_entity.pdbx_description
1 polymer ?
#
loop_
_entity_poly.entity_id
_entity_poly.type
_entity_poly.pdbx_seq_one_letter_code
_entity_poly.pdbx_strand_id
1 'polypeptide(L)'
;MSNDIYHDPIIAWSKRKEHMGTLEKADCRATENNPLCGDRISVGIKLQAYRIKEITFHVRGCILAKASAAHLAFLAAGLDLDTLGQLRETFAEALKSKDEASLFPENHHIFNPVRSRKSRHSCVLLPYDAALQALRSVGGKQVHHDSTLSAGFITSNAPFDDAHCPLLL
;
A
#
# COMPACT_ATOMS: atom_id res chain seq x y z
N MET A 1 26.10 10.10 -11.52
CA MET A 1 25.05 9.78 -10.52
C MET A 1 23.87 9.15 -11.25
N SER A 2 24.02 7.92 -11.76
CA SER A 2 22.96 7.28 -12.54
C SER A 2 21.90 6.75 -11.59
N ASN A 3 20.78 7.45 -11.49
CA ASN A 3 19.67 7.06 -10.63
C ASN A 3 18.82 5.98 -11.35
N ASP A 4 19.46 4.83 -11.57
CA ASP A 4 19.04 3.76 -12.50
C ASP A 4 17.62 3.19 -12.26
N ILE A 5 17.06 3.38 -11.06
CA ILE A 5 15.70 2.91 -10.73
C ILE A 5 14.60 3.93 -11.04
N TYR A 6 14.95 5.18 -11.36
CA TYR A 6 13.99 6.25 -11.66
C TYR A 6 14.10 6.66 -13.12
N HIS A 7 13.98 5.68 -14.01
CA HIS A 7 13.93 5.89 -15.45
C HIS A 7 12.52 6.27 -15.91
N ASP A 8 12.42 6.74 -17.15
CA ASP A 8 11.19 7.30 -17.73
C ASP A 8 9.97 6.38 -17.59
N PRO A 9 10.04 5.06 -17.84
CA PRO A 9 8.89 4.18 -17.60
C PRO A 9 8.35 4.21 -16.17
N ILE A 10 9.20 4.15 -15.14
CA ILE A 10 8.76 4.21 -13.72
C ILE A 10 8.14 5.57 -13.41
N ILE A 11 8.73 6.65 -13.93
CA ILE A 11 8.18 8.00 -13.77
C ILE A 11 6.82 8.11 -14.45
N ALA A 12 6.66 7.58 -15.66
CA ALA A 12 5.40 7.60 -16.40
C ALA A 12 4.30 6.84 -15.65
N TRP A 13 4.59 5.63 -15.15
CA TRP A 13 3.66 4.88 -14.32
C TRP A 13 3.28 5.61 -13.03
N SER A 14 4.23 6.28 -12.37
CA SER A 14 3.97 7.03 -11.14
C SER A 14 3.04 8.24 -11.31
N LYS A 15 2.86 8.73 -12.55
CA LYS A 15 2.03 9.89 -12.89
C LYS A 15 0.62 9.50 -13.35
N ARG A 16 0.35 8.21 -13.56
CA ARG A 16 -0.97 7.71 -13.94
C ARG A 16 -2.01 8.02 -12.87
N LYS A 17 -3.21 8.37 -13.31
CA LYS A 17 -4.32 8.76 -12.43
C LYS A 17 -5.46 7.75 -12.48
N GLU A 18 -5.43 6.84 -13.44
CA GLU A 18 -6.32 5.71 -13.54
C GLU A 18 -6.23 4.90 -12.24
N HIS A 19 -7.38 4.57 -11.66
CA HIS A 19 -7.46 3.83 -10.40
C HIS A 19 -6.79 4.53 -9.21
N MET A 20 -6.51 5.84 -9.30
CA MET A 20 -6.03 6.65 -8.17
C MET A 20 -7.19 7.44 -7.56
N GLY A 21 -7.37 7.29 -6.25
CA GLY A 21 -8.43 7.98 -5.52
C GLY A 21 -9.08 7.09 -4.48
N THR A 22 -10.36 7.36 -4.20
CA THR A 22 -11.15 6.63 -3.22
C THR A 22 -12.39 6.08 -3.89
N LEU A 23 -12.67 4.80 -3.67
CA LEU A 23 -13.89 4.17 -4.09
C LEU A 23 -14.95 4.30 -2.98
N GLU A 24 -16.05 5.02 -3.24
CA GLU A 24 -17.11 5.26 -2.24
C GLU A 24 -17.75 3.97 -1.72
N LYS A 25 -18.08 3.05 -2.63
CA LYS A 25 -18.73 1.76 -2.35
C LYS A 25 -17.74 0.60 -2.50
N ALA A 26 -16.64 0.66 -1.76
CA ALA A 26 -15.69 -0.44 -1.66
C ALA A 26 -16.23 -1.52 -0.72
N ASP A 27 -16.12 -2.78 -1.11
CA ASP A 27 -16.49 -3.93 -0.26
C ASP A 27 -15.43 -4.16 0.82
N CYS A 28 -14.16 -3.85 0.52
CA CYS A 28 -13.10 -3.84 1.51
C CYS A 28 -12.07 -2.74 1.30
N ARG A 29 -11.42 -2.38 2.41
CA ARG A 29 -10.40 -1.35 2.47
C ARG A 29 -9.29 -1.79 3.41
N ALA A 30 -8.08 -1.34 3.11
CA ALA A 30 -6.91 -1.52 3.96
C ALA A 30 -6.00 -0.30 3.85
N THR A 31 -5.13 -0.12 4.84
CA THR A 31 -4.10 0.90 4.80
C THR A 31 -2.81 0.32 5.38
N GLU A 32 -1.76 0.39 4.59
CA GLU A 32 -0.43 -0.09 4.96
C GLU A 32 0.58 1.05 4.93
N ASN A 33 1.60 0.93 5.79
CA ASN A 33 2.65 1.93 5.94
C ASN A 33 4.03 1.29 5.85
N ASN A 34 4.96 1.94 5.14
CA ASN A 34 6.37 1.55 5.07
C ASN A 34 7.21 2.61 5.79
N PRO A 35 7.54 2.43 7.09
CA PRO A 35 8.26 3.42 7.88
C PRO A 35 9.69 3.67 7.37
N LEU A 36 10.29 2.72 6.63
CA LEU A 36 11.64 2.89 6.06
C LEU A 36 11.69 4.02 5.01
N CYS A 37 10.59 4.25 4.30
CA CYS A 37 10.52 5.25 3.24
C CYS A 37 9.46 6.33 3.50
N GLY A 38 8.69 6.20 4.58
CA GLY A 38 7.55 7.07 4.89
C GLY A 38 6.36 6.89 3.94
N ASP A 39 6.28 5.75 3.23
CA ASP A 39 5.18 5.50 2.30
C ASP A 39 3.92 5.08 3.07
N ARG A 40 2.76 5.57 2.64
CA ARG A 40 1.44 5.17 3.11
C ARG A 40 0.52 4.90 1.93
N ILE A 41 -0.10 3.73 1.91
CA ILE A 41 -0.99 3.29 0.84
C ILE A 41 -2.32 2.91 1.44
N SER A 42 -3.38 3.54 0.97
CA SER A 42 -4.75 3.12 1.23
C SER A 42 -5.32 2.50 -0.04
N VAL A 43 -5.97 1.35 0.10
CA VAL A 43 -6.58 0.62 -1.02
C VAL A 43 -8.08 0.44 -0.75
N GLY A 44 -8.88 0.57 -1.80
CA GLY A 44 -10.30 0.22 -1.80
C GLY A 44 -10.60 -0.75 -2.93
N ILE A 45 -11.24 -1.88 -2.60
CA ILE A 45 -11.54 -2.95 -3.54
C ILE A 45 -13.04 -3.19 -3.59
N LYS A 46 -13.56 -3.35 -4.81
CA LYS A 46 -14.88 -3.88 -5.08
C LYS A 46 -14.76 -5.31 -5.56
N LEU A 47 -15.59 -6.20 -5.03
CA LEU A 47 -15.60 -7.61 -5.34
C LEU A 47 -16.80 -7.98 -6.23
N GLN A 48 -16.59 -8.99 -7.07
CA GLN A 48 -17.65 -9.69 -7.79
C GLN A 48 -17.34 -11.18 -7.72
N ALA A 49 -18.19 -11.95 -7.04
CA ALA A 49 -18.03 -13.39 -6.84
C ALA A 49 -16.61 -13.76 -6.36
N TYR A 50 -16.14 -13.08 -5.29
CA TYR A 50 -14.82 -13.26 -4.66
C TYR A 50 -13.59 -12.87 -5.49
N ARG A 51 -13.80 -12.23 -6.66
CA ARG A 51 -12.72 -11.66 -7.48
C ARG A 51 -12.77 -10.15 -7.46
N ILE A 52 -11.62 -9.51 -7.64
CA ILE A 52 -11.53 -8.05 -7.75
C ILE A 52 -12.25 -7.61 -9.02
N LYS A 53 -13.31 -6.82 -8.87
CA LYS A 53 -13.97 -6.13 -9.98
C LYS A 53 -13.29 -4.80 -10.27
N GLU A 54 -12.97 -4.07 -9.21
CA GLU A 54 -12.39 -2.74 -9.29
C GLU A 54 -11.49 -2.52 -8.08
N ILE A 55 -10.36 -1.85 -8.29
CA ILE A 55 -9.43 -1.48 -7.24
C ILE A 55 -9.06 0.00 -7.41
N THR A 56 -8.91 0.69 -6.28
CA THR A 56 -8.43 2.07 -6.23
C THR A 56 -7.36 2.21 -5.17
N PHE A 57 -6.36 3.04 -5.45
CA PHE A 57 -5.28 3.34 -4.53
C PHE A 57 -5.22 4.83 -4.23
N HIS A 58 -4.93 5.16 -2.98
CA HIS A 58 -4.49 6.47 -2.57
C HIS A 58 -3.09 6.34 -1.95
N VAL A 59 -2.09 6.82 -2.67
CA VAL A 59 -0.67 6.63 -2.33
C VAL A 59 -0.04 7.95 -1.92
N ARG A 60 0.44 8.02 -0.68
CA ARG A 60 1.37 9.04 -0.20
C ARG A 60 2.73 8.39 0.00
N GLY A 61 3.57 8.44 -1.03
CA GLY A 61 4.87 7.79 -0.98
C GLY A 61 5.75 8.15 -2.16
N CYS A 62 6.89 7.47 -2.24
CA CYS A 62 7.90 7.63 -3.27
C CYS A 62 7.39 7.21 -4.67
N ILE A 63 8.18 7.54 -5.69
CA ILE A 63 7.86 7.25 -7.10
C ILE A 63 7.64 5.76 -7.34
N LEU A 64 8.41 4.88 -6.69
CA LEU A 64 8.28 3.43 -6.83
C LEU A 64 6.95 2.92 -6.27
N ALA A 65 6.54 3.40 -5.09
CA ALA A 65 5.27 3.02 -4.49
C ALA A 65 4.08 3.45 -5.37
N LYS A 66 4.14 4.66 -5.95
CA LYS A 66 3.12 5.15 -6.89
C LYS A 66 3.08 4.34 -8.18
N ALA A 67 4.24 4.07 -8.77
CA ALA A 67 4.35 3.28 -10.00
C ALA A 67 3.84 1.85 -9.80
N SER A 68 4.21 1.22 -8.68
CA SER A 68 3.76 -0.13 -8.34
C SER A 68 2.26 -0.20 -8.07
N ALA A 69 1.69 0.77 -7.35
CA ALA A 69 0.24 0.81 -7.13
C ALA A 69 -0.54 0.98 -8.45
N ALA A 70 -0.08 1.87 -9.33
CA ALA A 70 -0.70 2.06 -10.65
C ALA A 70 -0.61 0.79 -11.50
N HIS A 71 0.53 0.09 -11.43
CA HIS A 71 0.77 -1.15 -12.15
C HIS A 71 -0.12 -2.29 -11.65
N LEU A 72 -0.18 -2.49 -10.33
CA LEU A 72 -1.06 -3.47 -9.71
C LEU A 72 -2.52 -3.17 -10.05
N ALA A 73 -2.94 -1.92 -10.00
CA ALA A 73 -4.32 -1.55 -10.31
C ALA A 73 -4.75 -1.95 -11.74
N PHE A 74 -3.83 -1.85 -12.69
CA PHE A 74 -4.05 -2.25 -14.07
C PHE A 74 -4.23 -3.77 -14.23
N LEU A 75 -3.59 -4.57 -13.38
CA LEU A 75 -3.61 -6.04 -13.47
C LEU A 75 -4.60 -6.71 -12.52
N ALA A 76 -5.08 -6.00 -11.50
CA ALA A 76 -5.84 -6.59 -10.41
C ALA A 76 -7.22 -7.09 -10.80
N ALA A 77 -7.82 -6.56 -11.88
CA ALA A 77 -9.16 -6.96 -12.30
C ALA A 77 -9.22 -8.47 -12.61
N GLY A 78 -10.14 -9.17 -11.95
CA GLY A 78 -10.33 -10.62 -12.08
C GLY A 78 -9.48 -11.47 -11.13
N LEU A 79 -8.50 -10.89 -10.43
CA LEU A 79 -7.68 -11.64 -9.46
C LEU A 79 -8.46 -11.92 -8.17
N ASP A 80 -8.20 -13.07 -7.57
CA ASP A 80 -8.66 -13.44 -6.22
C ASP A 80 -7.51 -13.36 -5.20
N LEU A 81 -7.82 -13.69 -3.95
CA LEU A 81 -6.86 -13.62 -2.84
C LEU A 81 -5.63 -14.50 -3.08
N ASP A 82 -5.84 -15.74 -3.53
CA ASP A 82 -4.76 -16.69 -3.74
C ASP A 82 -3.87 -16.30 -4.92
N THR A 83 -4.46 -15.90 -6.05
CA THR A 83 -3.67 -15.46 -7.22
C THR A 83 -2.90 -14.18 -6.92
N LEU A 84 -3.49 -13.23 -6.19
CA LEU A 84 -2.78 -12.02 -5.77
C LEU A 84 -1.62 -12.35 -4.82
N GLY A 85 -1.81 -13.33 -3.92
CA GLY A 85 -0.78 -13.79 -3.00
C GLY A 85 0.41 -14.41 -3.73
N GLN A 86 0.13 -15.29 -4.69
CA GLN A 86 1.15 -15.89 -5.56
C GLN A 86 1.89 -14.82 -6.36
N LEU A 87 1.16 -13.89 -6.98
CA LEU A 87 1.75 -12.78 -7.74
C LEU A 87 2.72 -11.96 -6.88
N ARG A 88 2.33 -11.65 -5.64
CA ARG A 88 3.16 -10.91 -4.67
C ARG A 88 4.44 -11.67 -4.33
N GLU A 89 4.34 -12.98 -4.04
CA GLU A 89 5.51 -13.79 -3.71
C GLU A 89 6.46 -13.93 -4.91
N THR A 90 5.94 -14.20 -6.10
CA THR A 90 6.75 -14.20 -7.34
C THR A 90 7.45 -12.85 -7.54
N PHE A 91 6.77 -11.73 -7.26
CA PHE A 91 7.39 -10.41 -7.29
C PHE A 91 8.51 -10.24 -6.27
N ALA A 92 8.29 -10.70 -5.03
CA ALA A 92 9.28 -10.62 -3.97
C ALA A 92 10.52 -11.48 -4.26
N GLU A 93 10.33 -12.66 -4.84
CA GLU A 93 11.42 -13.56 -5.24
C GLU A 93 12.24 -12.98 -6.40
N ALA A 94 11.58 -12.48 -7.45
CA ALA A 94 12.24 -11.84 -8.57
C ALA A 94 13.06 -10.61 -8.14
N LEU A 95 12.55 -9.80 -7.20
CA LEU A 95 13.27 -8.66 -6.63
C LEU A 95 14.54 -9.08 -5.86
N LYS A 96 14.51 -10.22 -5.16
CA LYS A 96 15.64 -10.74 -4.37
C LYS A 96 16.67 -11.50 -5.20
N SER A 97 16.21 -12.18 -6.25
CA SER A 97 17.06 -12.99 -7.13
C SER A 97 18.12 -12.13 -7.81
N LYS A 98 19.27 -12.72 -8.12
CA LYS A 98 20.31 -12.12 -8.97
C LYS A 98 20.34 -12.72 -10.39
N ASP A 99 19.54 -13.74 -10.63
CA ASP A 99 19.57 -14.49 -11.88
C ASP A 99 18.78 -13.78 -12.98
N GLU A 100 19.31 -13.77 -14.20
CA GLU A 100 18.61 -13.19 -15.36
C GLU A 100 17.31 -13.95 -15.68
N ALA A 101 17.25 -15.25 -15.35
CA ALA A 101 16.04 -16.05 -15.50
C ALA A 101 14.87 -15.59 -14.61
N SER A 102 15.15 -14.82 -13.55
CA SER A 102 14.13 -14.26 -12.65
C SER A 102 13.75 -12.82 -13.01
N LEU A 103 14.17 -12.32 -14.19
CA LEU A 103 13.73 -11.01 -14.66
C LEU A 103 12.23 -11.00 -14.91
N PHE A 104 11.62 -9.87 -14.62
CA PHE A 104 10.21 -9.65 -14.89
C PHE A 104 9.95 -9.60 -16.40
N PRO A 105 9.04 -10.44 -16.93
CA PRO A 105 8.66 -10.38 -18.33
C PRO A 105 7.69 -9.23 -18.61
N GLU A 106 7.64 -8.83 -19.88
CA GLU A 106 6.63 -7.93 -20.45
C GLU A 106 6.33 -6.71 -19.57
N ASN A 107 5.08 -6.51 -19.15
CA ASN A 107 4.62 -5.29 -18.48
C ASN A 107 5.33 -4.99 -17.15
N HIS A 108 6.00 -5.96 -16.53
CA HIS A 108 6.65 -5.84 -15.23
C HIS A 108 8.14 -5.47 -15.31
N HIS A 109 8.75 -5.48 -16.51
CA HIS A 109 10.19 -5.26 -16.71
C HIS A 109 10.71 -3.93 -16.14
N ILE A 110 9.82 -2.94 -15.99
CA ILE A 110 10.13 -1.62 -15.44
C ILE A 110 10.67 -1.68 -14.01
N PHE A 111 10.44 -2.77 -13.27
CA PHE A 111 10.94 -2.95 -11.91
C PHE A 111 12.27 -3.70 -11.84
N ASN A 112 12.80 -4.22 -12.96
CA ASN A 112 14.07 -4.96 -12.99
C ASN A 112 15.25 -4.17 -12.39
N PRO A 113 15.42 -2.85 -12.64
CA PRO A 113 16.51 -2.08 -12.03
C PRO A 113 16.44 -2.02 -10.50
N VAL A 114 15.23 -2.18 -9.92
CA VAL A 114 15.00 -2.14 -8.46
C VAL A 114 15.62 -3.35 -7.74
N ARG A 115 15.87 -4.46 -8.46
CA ARG A 115 16.56 -5.66 -7.92
C ARG A 115 17.90 -5.31 -7.25
N SER A 116 18.63 -4.34 -7.82
CA SER A 116 19.91 -3.85 -7.29
C SER A 116 19.79 -3.08 -5.96
N ARG A 117 18.60 -2.61 -5.58
CA ARG A 117 18.36 -1.72 -4.42
C ARG A 117 17.41 -2.34 -3.40
N LYS A 118 17.95 -3.25 -2.60
CA LYS A 118 17.22 -4.01 -1.55
C LYS A 118 16.41 -3.13 -0.59
N SER A 119 16.94 -1.97 -0.20
CA SER A 119 16.24 -1.03 0.69
C SER A 119 14.93 -0.45 0.10
N ARG A 120 14.73 -0.58 -1.22
CA ARG A 120 13.55 -0.08 -1.94
C ARG A 120 12.59 -1.19 -2.35
N HIS A 121 12.91 -2.46 -2.07
CA HIS A 121 12.01 -3.59 -2.36
C HIS A 121 10.68 -3.44 -1.63
N SER A 122 10.71 -2.95 -0.38
CA SER A 122 9.50 -2.69 0.41
C SER A 122 8.57 -1.67 -0.24
N CYS A 123 9.10 -0.66 -0.94
CA CYS A 123 8.27 0.32 -1.66
C CYS A 123 7.47 -0.31 -2.80
N VAL A 124 8.02 -1.33 -3.48
CA VAL A 124 7.37 -2.02 -4.59
C VAL A 124 6.37 -3.06 -4.10
N LEU A 125 6.61 -3.69 -2.95
CA LEU A 125 5.70 -4.71 -2.41
C LEU A 125 4.52 -4.14 -1.62
N LEU A 126 4.66 -2.93 -1.06
CA LEU A 126 3.65 -2.31 -0.21
C LEU A 126 2.22 -2.26 -0.81
N PRO A 127 2.01 -1.94 -2.11
CA PRO A 127 0.67 -1.95 -2.69
C PRO A 127 0.02 -3.35 -2.70
N TYR A 128 0.83 -4.40 -2.92
CA TYR A 128 0.37 -5.79 -2.89
C TYR A 128 -0.02 -6.20 -1.47
N ASP A 129 0.82 -5.86 -0.50
CA ASP A 129 0.56 -6.16 0.92
C ASP A 129 -0.75 -5.47 1.38
N ALA A 130 -0.98 -4.22 0.99
CA ALA A 130 -2.23 -3.50 1.26
C ALA A 130 -3.45 -4.19 0.62
N ALA A 131 -3.35 -4.58 -0.66
CA ALA A 131 -4.45 -5.25 -1.36
C ALA A 131 -4.77 -6.62 -0.76
N LEU A 132 -3.75 -7.41 -0.39
CA LEU A 132 -3.92 -8.68 0.31
C LEU A 132 -4.59 -8.49 1.68
N GLN A 133 -4.18 -7.48 2.45
CA GLN A 133 -4.83 -7.16 3.72
C GLN A 133 -6.31 -6.82 3.53
N ALA A 134 -6.64 -6.02 2.52
CA ALA A 134 -8.04 -5.70 2.20
C ALA A 134 -8.86 -6.94 1.87
N LEU A 135 -8.35 -7.83 1.01
CA LEU A 135 -9.04 -9.07 0.66
C LEU A 135 -9.21 -10.01 1.86
N ARG A 136 -8.19 -10.14 2.70
CA ARG A 136 -8.24 -10.95 3.94
C ARG A 136 -9.28 -10.43 4.93
N SER A 137 -9.49 -9.11 5.00
CA SER A 137 -10.49 -8.51 5.91
C SER A 137 -11.94 -8.89 5.58
N VAL A 138 -12.21 -9.33 4.34
CA VAL A 138 -13.51 -9.89 3.92
C VAL A 138 -13.62 -11.37 4.30
N GLY A 139 -12.52 -12.12 4.19
CA GLY A 139 -12.43 -13.54 4.52
C GLY A 139 -12.32 -13.84 6.03
N GLY A 140 -11.87 -12.87 6.82
CA GLY A 140 -11.79 -12.95 8.28
C GLY A 140 -12.12 -11.59 8.88
N LYS A 141 -13.19 -11.52 9.68
CA LYS A 141 -13.55 -10.34 10.46
C LYS A 141 -12.31 -9.77 11.18
N GLN A 142 -11.93 -8.55 10.80
CA GLN A 142 -11.23 -7.49 11.55
C GLN A 142 -10.14 -7.94 12.54
N VAL A 143 -8.88 -7.67 12.20
CA VAL A 143 -7.85 -7.39 13.21
C VAL A 143 -7.50 -5.91 13.11
N HIS A 144 -8.06 -5.12 14.03
CA HIS A 144 -7.57 -3.78 14.34
C HIS A 144 -6.10 -3.88 14.74
N HIS A 145 -5.18 -3.39 13.91
CA HIS A 145 -3.83 -3.12 14.37
C HIS A 145 -3.79 -1.68 14.88
N ASP A 146 -4.25 -1.50 16.12
CA ASP A 146 -3.95 -0.29 16.86
C ASP A 146 -2.44 -0.26 17.08
N SER A 147 -1.78 0.68 16.42
CA SER A 147 -0.35 0.87 16.53
C SER A 147 -0.10 1.63 17.83
N THR A 148 -0.12 0.92 18.96
CA THR A 148 0.32 1.44 20.25
C THR A 148 1.78 1.84 20.14
N LEU A 149 2.00 3.12 19.82
CA LEU A 149 3.20 3.86 20.14
C LEU A 149 3.39 3.74 21.65
N SER A 150 4.39 2.96 22.04
CA SER A 150 5.00 3.03 23.36
C SER A 150 5.58 4.44 23.52
N ALA A 151 4.80 5.30 24.14
CA ALA A 151 5.28 6.50 24.80
C ALA A 151 4.74 6.44 26.23
N GLY A 152 5.56 5.92 27.14
CA GLY A 152 5.31 6.12 28.56
C GLY A 152 5.41 7.60 28.85
N PHE A 153 4.31 8.24 29.26
CA PHE A 153 4.35 9.40 30.14
C PHE A 153 2.99 9.59 30.84
N ILE A 154 2.96 9.14 32.10
CA ILE A 154 2.31 9.74 33.27
C ILE A 154 0.85 10.22 33.13
N THR A 155 -0.01 9.49 33.82
CA THR A 155 -1.38 9.83 34.21
C THR A 155 -1.45 11.14 34.99
N SER A 156 -2.25 12.10 34.56
CA SER A 156 -3.06 12.89 35.50
C SER A 156 -4.37 13.26 34.81
N ASN A 157 -5.44 12.69 35.35
CA ASN A 157 -6.81 12.85 34.92
C ASN A 157 -7.44 13.88 35.89
N ALA A 158 -7.85 15.03 35.39
CA ALA A 158 -8.67 15.98 36.14
C ALA A 158 -9.79 16.48 35.20
N PRO A 159 -11.07 16.28 35.56
CA PRO A 159 -12.21 16.72 34.76
C PRO A 159 -12.43 18.22 34.95
N PHE A 160 -12.48 18.96 33.85
CA PHE A 160 -12.97 20.34 33.83
C PHE A 160 -14.45 20.27 33.46
N ASP A 161 -15.29 20.14 34.49
CA ASP A 161 -16.74 20.27 34.39
C ASP A 161 -17.15 21.60 35.05
N ASP A 162 -17.85 22.38 34.25
CA ASP A 162 -18.76 23.50 34.48
C ASP A 162 -18.91 24.25 35.81
N ALA A 163 -19.30 25.53 35.61
CA ALA A 163 -20.08 26.39 36.50
C ALA A 163 -19.38 27.04 37.71
N HIS A 164 -18.96 28.31 37.53
CA HIS A 164 -19.65 29.46 38.15
C HIS A 164 -18.96 30.80 37.83
N CYS A 165 -19.66 31.63 37.05
CA CYS A 165 -19.75 33.07 37.29
C CYS A 165 -20.59 33.23 38.60
N PRO A 166 -20.31 34.14 39.56
CA PRO A 166 -20.32 35.58 39.26
C PRO A 166 -19.45 36.52 40.13
N LEU A 167 -19.27 37.74 39.59
CA LEU A 167 -19.34 39.06 40.25
C LEU A 167 -18.50 39.41 41.51
N LEU A 168 -18.00 40.65 41.40
CA LEU A 168 -17.99 41.74 42.39
C LEU A 168 -16.80 41.88 43.35
N LEU A 169 -16.17 43.07 43.18
CA LEU A 169 -15.24 43.84 44.03
C LEU A 169 -13.77 43.40 44.07
#